data_AF-A0A0P8Y895-F1
#
_entry.id   AF-A0A0P8Y895-F1
#
_cell.length_a   1.000
_cell.length_b   1.000
_cell.length_c   1.000
_cell.angle_alpha   90.00
_cell.angle_beta   90.00
_cell.angle_gamma   90.00
#
_symmetry.space_group_name_H-M   'P 1'
#
loop_
_entity.id
_entity.type
_entity.pdbx_description
1 polymer ?
#
loop_
_entity_poly.entity_id
_entity_poly.type
_entity_poly.pdbx_seq_one_letter_code
_entity_poly.pdbx_strand_id
1 'polypeptide(L)'
;DLLRIPSISSDPAFEADWDRAADWLVQDLKTIGFDASKRTTPGHPMVMAHAAGPENTDTGTHVLFYGHYDVQPVDPLDLWDTPPFKPALEDTDKG
;
A
#
# COMPACT_ATOMS: atom_id res chain seq x y z
N ASP A 1 1.85 10.32 1.87
CA ASP A 1 2.27 10.17 0.47
C ASP A 1 1.59 9.03 -0.26
N LEU A 2 1.52 7.82 0.29
CA LEU A 2 0.84 6.67 -0.34
C LEU A 2 -0.58 6.97 -0.85
N LEU A 3 -1.41 7.66 -0.06
CA LEU A 3 -2.78 8.05 -0.45
C LEU A 3 -2.87 8.99 -1.68
N ARG A 4 -1.74 9.55 -2.12
CA ARG A 4 -1.64 10.38 -3.34
C ARG A 4 -1.29 9.57 -4.58
N ILE A 5 -1.11 8.25 -4.43
CA ILE A 5 -0.80 7.33 -5.53
C ILE A 5 -2.12 6.68 -5.98
N PRO A 6 -2.58 6.93 -7.22
CA PRO A 6 -3.80 6.33 -7.74
C PRO A 6 -3.55 4.89 -8.19
N SER A 7 -3.31 3.98 -7.25
CA SER A 7 -3.04 2.56 -7.50
C SER A 7 -4.32 1.78 -7.89
N ILE A 8 -5.05 2.24 -8.90
CA ILE A 8 -6.31 1.62 -9.34
C ILE A 8 -6.00 0.33 -10.11
N SER A 9 -6.39 -0.83 -9.54
CA SER A 9 -6.01 -2.14 -10.10
C SER A 9 -6.86 -2.64 -11.26
N SER A 10 -8.04 -2.07 -11.46
CA SER A 10 -8.95 -2.48 -12.52
C SER A 10 -8.66 -1.80 -13.87
N ASP A 11 -7.80 -0.78 -13.90
CA ASP A 11 -7.52 0.01 -15.09
C ASP A 11 -6.01 0.00 -15.41
N PRO A 12 -5.58 -0.64 -16.51
CA PRO A 12 -4.18 -0.69 -16.94
C PRO A 12 -3.53 0.68 -17.14
N ALA A 13 -4.30 1.75 -17.31
CA ALA A 13 -3.76 3.12 -17.38
C ALA A 13 -2.98 3.52 -16.11
N PHE A 14 -3.26 2.86 -14.98
CA PHE A 14 -2.62 3.09 -13.68
C PHE A 14 -1.48 2.09 -13.38
N GLU A 15 -0.98 1.37 -14.39
CA GLU A 15 0.10 0.39 -14.21
C GLU A 15 1.37 1.02 -13.59
N ALA A 16 1.72 2.22 -14.00
CA ALA A 16 2.85 2.92 -13.40
C ALA A 16 2.59 3.28 -11.92
N ASP A 17 1.33 3.50 -11.54
CA ASP A 17 0.95 3.91 -10.19
C ASP A 17 0.89 2.75 -9.21
N TRP A 18 0.40 1.56 -9.60
CA TRP A 18 0.51 0.39 -8.72
C TRP A 18 1.97 -0.02 -8.50
N ASP A 19 2.86 0.25 -9.46
CA ASP A 19 4.28 -0.10 -9.34
C ASP A 19 4.98 0.88 -8.42
N ARG A 20 4.67 2.16 -8.57
CA ARG A 20 5.09 3.24 -7.68
C ARG A 20 4.58 3.03 -6.24
N ALA A 21 3.34 2.57 -6.06
CA ALA A 21 2.80 2.25 -4.74
C ALA A 21 3.57 1.09 -4.09
N ALA A 22 3.87 0.03 -4.84
CA ALA A 22 4.67 -1.09 -4.38
C ALA A 22 6.08 -0.65 -3.96
N ASP A 23 6.74 0.18 -4.75
CA ASP A 23 8.06 0.71 -4.43
C ASP A 23 8.02 1.60 -3.19
N TRP A 24 7.01 2.47 -3.06
CA TRP A 24 6.82 3.29 -1.88
C TRP A 24 6.72 2.43 -0.60
N LEU A 25 5.91 1.37 -0.63
CA LEU A 25 5.74 0.44 0.49
C LEU A 25 7.04 -0.30 0.83
N VAL A 26 7.79 -0.76 -0.17
CA VAL A 26 9.09 -1.40 0.06
C VAL A 26 10.05 -0.45 0.78
N GLN A 27 10.08 0.83 0.37
CA GLN A 27 10.94 1.80 1.04
C GLN A 27 10.46 2.10 2.46
N ASP A 28 9.17 2.33 2.65
CA ASP A 28 8.59 2.62 3.96
C ASP A 28 8.84 1.48 4.97
N LEU A 29 8.57 0.22 4.57
CA LEU A 29 8.84 -0.97 5.38
C LEU A 29 10.32 -1.12 5.75
N LYS A 30 11.24 -0.75 4.83
CA LYS A 30 12.68 -0.71 5.14
C LYS A 30 13.02 0.34 6.19
N THR A 31 12.37 1.51 6.16
CA THR A 31 12.63 2.58 7.13
C THR A 31 12.30 2.17 8.57
N ILE A 32 11.36 1.24 8.75
CA ILE A 32 10.95 0.71 10.05
C ILE A 32 11.61 -0.64 10.39
N GLY A 33 12.58 -1.11 9.58
CA GLY A 33 13.48 -2.22 9.93
C GLY A 33 13.14 -3.60 9.34
N PHE A 34 12.21 -3.69 8.38
CA PHE A 34 11.94 -4.96 7.70
C PHE A 34 12.89 -5.21 6.53
N ASP A 35 13.22 -6.47 6.29
CA ASP A 35 13.75 -6.94 5.01
C ASP A 35 12.61 -7.02 3.99
N ALA A 36 12.40 -5.92 3.26
CA ALA A 36 11.30 -5.77 2.30
C ALA A 36 11.76 -5.77 0.84
N SER A 37 10.95 -6.37 -0.03
CA SER A 37 11.21 -6.46 -1.47
C SER A 37 9.92 -6.55 -2.28
N LYS A 38 9.97 -6.01 -3.49
CA LYS A 38 8.94 -6.19 -4.52
C LYS A 38 9.16 -7.52 -5.23
N ARG A 39 8.09 -8.27 -5.48
CA ARG A 39 8.09 -9.55 -6.17
C ARG A 39 7.27 -9.42 -7.44
N THR A 40 7.87 -9.69 -8.59
CA THR A 40 7.17 -9.75 -9.87
C THR A 40 6.17 -10.91 -9.85
N THR A 41 4.96 -10.67 -10.33
CA THR A 41 3.94 -11.69 -10.58
C THR A 41 3.45 -11.57 -12.03
N PRO A 42 2.63 -12.51 -12.53
CA PRO A 42 1.98 -12.33 -13.83
C PRO A 42 1.01 -11.13 -13.90
N GLY A 43 0.56 -10.62 -12.75
CA GLY A 43 -0.26 -9.42 -12.64
C GLY A 43 0.48 -8.34 -11.85
N HIS A 44 -0.19 -7.74 -10.88
CA HIS A 44 0.41 -6.66 -10.09
C HIS A 44 1.56 -7.19 -9.22
N PRO A 45 2.59 -6.39 -8.97
CA PRO A 45 3.65 -6.78 -8.07
C PRO A 45 3.09 -7.14 -6.68
N MET A 46 3.84 -7.93 -5.92
CA MET A 46 3.55 -8.18 -4.50
C MET A 46 4.68 -7.61 -3.66
N VAL A 47 4.33 -6.94 -2.57
CA VAL A 47 5.30 -6.50 -1.56
C VAL A 47 5.41 -7.58 -0.50
N MET A 48 6.63 -8.04 -0.23
CA MET A 48 6.93 -9.03 0.79
C MET A 48 7.97 -8.47 1.75
N ALA A 49 7.70 -8.58 3.05
CA ALA A 49 8.57 -8.07 4.10
C ALA A 49 8.69 -9.06 5.26
N HIS A 50 9.90 -9.20 5.79
CA HIS A 50 10.19 -10.05 6.94
C HIS A 50 10.91 -9.26 8.03
N ALA A 51 10.58 -9.54 9.27
CA ALA A 51 11.38 -9.15 10.42
C ALA A 51 11.86 -10.43 11.10
N ALA A 52 13.14 -10.47 11.46
CA ALA A 52 13.64 -11.54 12.32
C ALA A 52 12.96 -11.43 13.69
N GLY A 53 12.65 -12.57 14.29
CA GLY A 53 12.27 -12.61 15.69
C GLY A 53 13.43 -12.16 16.59
N PRO A 54 13.18 -11.98 17.90
CA PRO A 54 14.24 -11.70 18.86
C PRO A 54 15.36 -12.75 18.81
N GLU A 55 16.59 -12.34 19.12
CA GLU A 55 17.73 -13.27 19.20
C GLU A 55 17.43 -14.45 20.16
N ASN A 56 17.90 -15.65 19.79
CA ASN A 56 17.71 -16.90 20.54
C ASN A 56 16.26 -17.41 20.64
N THR A 57 15.40 -17.03 19.69
CA THR A 57 14.01 -17.52 19.60
C THR A 57 13.88 -18.56 18.48
N ASP A 58 14.26 -19.81 18.74
CA ASP A 58 14.18 -20.90 17.74
C ASP A 58 12.75 -21.43 17.51
N THR A 59 11.79 -21.06 18.37
CA THR A 59 10.42 -21.62 18.40
C THR A 59 9.32 -20.56 18.50
N GLY A 60 9.62 -19.31 18.11
CA GLY A 60 8.65 -18.21 18.13
C GLY A 60 7.47 -18.43 17.18
N THR A 61 6.30 -17.88 17.53
CA THR A 61 5.13 -17.89 16.63
C THR A 61 5.34 -16.89 15.49
N HIS A 62 5.29 -17.36 14.25
CA HIS A 62 5.28 -16.51 13.08
C HIS A 62 3.88 -15.89 12.88
N VAL A 63 3.84 -14.57 12.70
CA VAL A 63 2.61 -13.83 12.44
C VAL A 63 2.67 -13.26 11.02
N LEU A 64 1.59 -13.46 10.25
CA LEU A 64 1.44 -12.90 8.91
C LEU A 64 0.45 -11.74 8.95
N PHE A 65 0.88 -10.59 8.47
CA PHE A 65 -0.01 -9.49 8.11
C PHE A 65 -0.24 -9.54 6.60
N TYR A 66 -1.50 -9.68 6.20
CA TYR A 66 -1.91 -9.62 4.80
C TYR A 66 -2.71 -8.35 4.57
N GLY A 67 -2.40 -7.67 3.47
CA GLY A 67 -3.09 -6.47 3.04
C GLY A 67 -2.91 -6.27 1.53
N HIS A 68 -3.63 -5.30 1.00
CA HIS A 68 -3.54 -4.87 -0.38
C HIS A 68 -3.33 -3.36 -0.42
N TYR A 69 -2.77 -2.86 -1.52
CA TYR A 69 -2.44 -1.44 -1.69
C TYR A 69 -3.00 -0.85 -2.97
N ASP A 70 -3.67 -1.68 -3.77
CA ASP A 70 -4.54 -1.22 -4.84
C ASP A 70 -5.88 -0.74 -4.31
N VAL A 71 -6.50 0.14 -5.09
CA VAL A 71 -7.76 0.78 -4.76
C VAL A 71 -8.77 0.65 -5.90
N GLN A 72 -10.03 0.95 -5.58
CA GLN A 72 -11.11 0.96 -6.56
C GLN A 72 -11.04 2.21 -7.47
N PRO A 73 -11.69 2.18 -8.65
CA PRO A 73 -11.98 3.38 -9.42
C PRO A 73 -12.70 4.44 -8.60
N VAL A 74 -12.52 5.70 -9.00
CA VAL A 74 -13.02 6.87 -8.28
C VAL A 74 -14.39 7.35 -8.75
N ASP A 75 -14.96 6.69 -9.76
CA ASP A 75 -16.23 7.12 -10.34
C ASP A 75 -17.43 6.87 -9.40
N PRO A 76 -18.43 7.75 -9.42
CA PRO A 76 -18.50 8.97 -10.25
C PRO A 76 -17.83 10.17 -9.54
N LEU A 77 -17.00 10.91 -10.28
CA LEU A 77 -16.17 11.99 -9.74
C LEU A 77 -16.97 13.19 -9.17
N ASP A 78 -18.21 13.39 -9.61
CA ASP A 78 -19.07 14.50 -9.20
C ASP A 78 -19.64 14.35 -7.78
N LEU A 79 -19.54 13.16 -7.18
CA LEU A 79 -19.94 12.90 -5.79
C LEU A 79 -18.83 13.18 -4.78
N TRP A 80 -17.63 13.55 -5.23
CA TRP A 80 -16.51 13.85 -4.35
C TRP A 80 -16.49 15.34 -4.00
N ASP A 81 -16.47 15.65 -2.70
CA ASP A 81 -16.29 17.02 -2.21
C ASP A 81 -14.84 17.52 -2.42
N THR A 82 -13.86 16.62 -2.41
CA THR A 82 -12.45 16.89 -2.69
C THR A 82 -11.84 15.84 -3.64
N PRO A 83 -10.80 16.18 -4.42
CA PRO A 83 -10.21 15.22 -5.35
C PRO A 83 -9.73 13.93 -4.66
N PRO A 84 -10.05 12.73 -5.19
CA PRO A 84 -9.93 11.45 -4.47
C PRO A 84 -8.51 11.10 -3.99
N PHE A 85 -7.48 11.52 -4.72
CA PHE A 85 -6.07 11.29 -4.36
C PHE A 85 -5.40 12.54 -3.76
N LYS A 86 -6.19 13.48 -3.27
CA LYS A 86 -5.74 14.64 -2.51
C LYS A 86 -6.28 14.52 -1.07
N PRO A 87 -5.64 13.70 -0.21
CA PRO A 87 -6.06 13.57 1.18
C PRO A 87 -6.11 14.94 1.85
N ALA A 88 -7.20 15.17 2.57
CA ALA A 88 -7.51 16.35 3.34
C ALA A 88 -7.87 15.95 4.78
N LEU A 89 -7.65 16.87 5.72
CA LEU A 89 -8.21 16.78 7.05
C LEU A 89 -9.44 17.68 7.08
N GLU A 90 -10.54 17.13 7.55
CA GLU A 90 -11.83 17.84 7.63
C GLU A 90 -12.36 17.69 9.05
N ASP A 91 -12.88 18.80 9.59
CA ASP A 91 -13.61 18.79 10.85
C ASP A 91 -15.10 18.72 10.49
N THR A 92 -15.76 17.64 10.90
CA THR A 92 -17.16 17.37 10.58
C THR A 92 -17.97 17.26 11.85
N ASP A 93 -19.28 17.46 11.75
CA ASP A 93 -20.20 17.26 12.88
C ASP A 93 -20.15 15.82 13.46
N LYS A 94 -19.50 14.88 12.77
CA LYS A 94 -19.34 13.47 13.16
C LYS A 94 -17.97 13.14 13.78
N GLY A 95 -17.10 14.13 13.96
CA GLY A 95 -15.68 13.93 14.34
C GLY A 95 -14.86 13.45 13.16
#